data_AF-A0A1D1YK10-F1
#
_entry.id   AF-A0A1D1YK10-F1
#
_cell.length_a   1.000
_cell.length_b   1.000
_cell.length_c   1.000
_cell.angle_alpha   90.00
_cell.angle_beta   90.00
_cell.angle_gamma   90.00
#
_symmetry.space_group_name_H-M   'P 1'
#
loop_
_entity.id
_entity.type
_entity.pdbx_description
1 polymer ?
#
loop_
_entity_poly.entity_id
_entity_poly.type
_entity_poly.pdbx_seq_one_letter_code
_entity_poly.pdbx_strand_id
1 'polypeptide(L)'
;MAGGEGAKNDAGGTQMPLPSSGEGRENGPAVASSREETQRDHPALQQQQHPRRLPDFLQSVNLKYVKLGYHYLITHLVTLLFAPLMVVIVLEAGRAGPDELLQLWTSLQYNLVSVLVCSAFLVFGSTVYYMTRPRPVYLVDYACYRAPDHLRARFSLFVEHTRLCGAFDEPALEFQRRILERSGLGDETYVPEAMLYLPPRPSMAAAREEAEQVMFGAMDTLFRNTAVRPKDIGVLVVNCSLFSPTPSLSAMVVNKYKMRSNVRSFNLSGMGCSAGLISIDLARDLLQVHPNSNAVVVSTEIITPNWYAGNQRSMLLPNCLFRMGGAAILLTNRRSDRRRCKYQLVHTVRTHKGADDRSYGCVFQEEDGAGKVGVALSKDLMAVAGDALKTNITTLGPLVLPVSEQLLF
;
A
#
# COMPACT_ATOMS: atom_id res chain seq x y z
N MET A 1 -55.68 -19.18 -22.61
CA MET A 1 -57.06 -19.72 -22.60
C MET A 1 -57.54 -19.72 -21.16
N ALA A 2 -58.71 -19.09 -20.91
CA ALA A 2 -59.59 -19.13 -19.72
C ALA A 2 -58.93 -18.98 -18.33
N GLY A 3 -59.18 -17.93 -17.53
CA GLY A 3 -60.46 -17.56 -16.86
C GLY A 3 -60.52 -18.30 -15.51
N GLY A 4 -60.79 -17.75 -14.32
CA GLY A 4 -61.41 -16.51 -13.85
C GLY A 4 -62.29 -16.88 -12.62
N GLU A 5 -62.28 -16.05 -11.56
CA GLU A 5 -63.20 -16.01 -10.38
C GLU A 5 -63.05 -17.12 -9.29
N GLY A 6 -63.16 -16.90 -7.97
CA GLY A 6 -63.51 -15.75 -7.12
C GLY A 6 -64.50 -16.15 -5.99
N ALA A 7 -64.15 -15.98 -4.69
CA ALA A 7 -65.02 -15.77 -3.48
C ALA A 7 -64.20 -16.05 -2.18
N LYS A 8 -63.93 -15.13 -1.23
CA LYS A 8 -64.77 -14.59 -0.10
C LYS A 8 -65.41 -15.69 0.77
N ASN A 9 -65.43 -15.71 2.12
CA ASN A 9 -65.18 -14.72 3.18
C ASN A 9 -65.21 -15.42 4.58
N ASP A 10 -64.67 -14.75 5.61
CA ASP A 10 -65.04 -14.78 7.06
C ASP A 10 -64.78 -16.05 7.91
N ALA A 11 -64.61 -16.06 9.25
CA ALA A 11 -64.29 -15.15 10.35
C ALA A 11 -64.44 -15.96 11.68
N GLY A 12 -63.73 -15.59 12.76
CA GLY A 12 -63.91 -16.14 14.12
C GLY A 12 -62.86 -17.21 14.49
N GLY A 13 -62.11 -17.16 15.59
CA GLY A 13 -62.21 -16.43 16.84
C GLY A 13 -61.91 -17.40 18.00
N THR A 14 -61.27 -16.89 19.06
CA THR A 14 -61.38 -17.34 20.48
C THR A 14 -60.14 -18.01 21.14
N GLN A 15 -59.44 -17.16 21.89
CA GLN A 15 -59.01 -17.24 23.31
C GLN A 15 -57.85 -18.12 23.84
N MET A 16 -57.01 -17.43 24.64
CA MET A 16 -56.15 -17.90 25.74
C MET A 16 -56.92 -18.65 26.84
N PRO A 17 -56.20 -19.25 27.81
CA PRO A 17 -56.13 -18.54 29.10
C PRO A 17 -54.74 -18.59 29.81
N LEU A 18 -54.48 -17.52 30.58
CA LEU A 18 -53.54 -17.45 31.71
C LEU A 18 -54.01 -18.34 32.88
N PRO A 19 -53.17 -18.53 33.91
CA PRO A 19 -53.58 -17.97 35.20
C PRO A 19 -52.48 -17.16 35.94
N SER A 20 -53.01 -16.16 36.67
CA SER A 20 -52.50 -15.31 37.76
C SER A 20 -52.20 -16.14 39.03
N SER A 21 -51.68 -15.71 40.19
CA SER A 21 -51.20 -14.48 40.85
C SER A 21 -50.82 -14.88 42.30
N GLY A 22 -49.98 -14.10 43.00
CA GLY A 22 -49.87 -14.07 44.48
C GLY A 22 -48.42 -14.10 44.98
N GLU A 23 -47.79 -12.95 45.23
CA GLU A 23 -47.72 -12.18 46.50
C GLU A 23 -46.66 -12.68 47.51
N GLY A 24 -45.77 -11.77 47.94
CA GLY A 24 -44.84 -11.97 49.06
C GLY A 24 -43.71 -10.94 49.12
N ARG A 25 -43.84 -9.98 50.04
CA ARG A 25 -42.91 -8.87 50.37
C ARG A 25 -41.59 -9.34 51.02
N GLU A 26 -40.56 -8.48 50.99
CA GLU A 26 -39.76 -7.94 52.13
C GLU A 26 -38.36 -7.46 51.65
N ASN A 27 -38.11 -6.15 51.65
CA ASN A 27 -37.36 -5.34 52.64
C ASN A 27 -35.83 -5.29 52.42
N GLY A 28 -35.30 -4.06 52.25
CA GLY A 28 -33.94 -3.70 51.80
C GLY A 28 -32.82 -3.81 52.86
N PRO A 29 -31.87 -2.85 52.99
CA PRO A 29 -31.60 -1.65 52.18
C PRO A 29 -30.12 -1.47 51.75
N ALA A 30 -29.91 -0.46 50.90
CA ALA A 30 -28.62 0.19 50.67
C ALA A 30 -28.29 1.15 51.82
N VAL A 31 -27.00 1.29 52.16
CA VAL A 31 -26.48 2.39 53.00
C VAL A 31 -25.17 2.91 52.42
N ALA A 32 -25.09 4.23 52.32
CA ALA A 32 -23.96 5.02 51.86
C ALA A 32 -23.27 5.76 53.02
N SER A 33 -22.09 6.34 52.70
CA SER A 33 -21.27 7.28 53.49
C SER A 33 -20.38 6.61 54.57
N SER A 34 -19.17 7.06 54.89
CA SER A 34 -18.53 8.38 54.79
C SER A 34 -17.00 8.26 54.98
N ARG A 35 -16.29 9.35 54.68
CA ARG A 35 -14.85 9.64 54.80
C ARG A 35 -14.18 9.22 56.13
N GLU A 36 -12.88 8.90 56.07
CA GLU A 36 -11.86 9.40 57.01
C GLU A 36 -10.42 9.20 56.49
N GLU A 37 -9.59 10.23 56.69
CA GLU A 37 -8.14 10.28 56.42
C GLU A 37 -7.36 9.59 57.55
N THR A 38 -6.33 8.79 57.22
CA THR A 38 -5.18 8.60 58.12
C THR A 38 -3.89 8.39 57.33
N GLN A 39 -2.86 9.16 57.71
CA GLN A 39 -1.51 9.21 57.17
C GLN A 39 -0.52 8.51 58.12
N ARG A 40 0.61 7.99 57.57
CA ARG A 40 1.86 7.44 58.22
C ARG A 40 1.78 6.01 58.79
N ASP A 41 2.76 5.09 58.67
CA ASP A 41 4.21 5.10 58.41
C ASP A 41 4.71 3.74 57.82
N HIS A 42 5.88 3.73 57.15
CA HIS A 42 6.70 2.54 56.75
C HIS A 42 7.41 1.89 57.97
N PRO A 43 7.93 0.63 57.97
CA PRO A 43 8.77 -0.08 56.95
C PRO A 43 8.36 -1.59 56.77
N ALA A 44 8.93 -2.49 55.94
CA ALA A 44 10.33 -2.84 55.64
C ALA A 44 10.45 -3.72 54.37
N LEU A 45 11.69 -3.84 53.92
CA LEU A 45 12.19 -4.41 52.66
C LEU A 45 11.95 -5.92 52.47
N GLN A 46 11.48 -6.31 51.27
CA GLN A 46 11.86 -7.58 50.65
C GLN A 46 12.16 -7.37 49.15
N GLN A 47 13.41 -7.63 48.80
CA GLN A 47 13.97 -7.59 47.45
C GLN A 47 13.31 -8.63 46.54
N GLN A 48 12.70 -8.20 45.44
CA GLN A 48 12.59 -9.01 44.23
C GLN A 48 13.52 -8.44 43.17
N GLN A 49 14.56 -9.22 42.87
CA GLN A 49 15.50 -8.98 41.78
C GLN A 49 14.79 -9.24 40.43
N HIS A 50 14.42 -8.17 39.72
CA HIS A 50 14.20 -8.23 38.28
C HIS A 50 15.52 -7.93 37.56
N PRO A 51 15.99 -8.77 36.62
CA PRO A 51 17.17 -8.43 35.83
C PRO A 51 16.81 -7.22 34.95
N ARG A 52 17.51 -6.11 35.19
CA ARG A 52 17.56 -4.96 34.30
C ARG A 52 18.11 -5.41 32.94
N ARG A 53 17.23 -5.76 31.99
CA ARG A 53 17.59 -5.75 30.57
C ARG A 53 17.57 -4.30 30.12
N LEU A 54 18.76 -3.74 29.93
CA LEU A 54 18.97 -2.49 29.21
C LEU A 54 18.34 -2.58 27.81
N PRO A 55 17.71 -1.51 27.29
CA PRO A 55 17.26 -1.48 25.91
C PRO A 55 18.49 -1.32 25.02
N ASP A 56 18.85 -2.39 24.30
CA ASP A 56 20.05 -2.43 23.46
C ASP A 56 19.79 -1.78 22.09
N PHE A 57 19.68 -0.44 22.08
CA PHE A 57 19.43 0.34 20.85
C PHE A 57 20.65 0.47 19.94
N LEU A 58 21.85 0.07 20.39
CA LEU A 58 23.10 0.12 19.62
C LEU A 58 23.30 -1.08 18.68
N GLN A 59 22.46 -2.12 18.77
CA GLN A 59 22.55 -3.27 17.87
C GLN A 59 21.71 -3.14 16.59
N SER A 60 20.76 -2.21 16.51
CA SER A 60 19.81 -2.16 15.37
C SER A 60 20.43 -1.68 14.05
N VAL A 61 21.50 -0.87 14.12
CA VAL A 61 22.17 -0.30 12.95
C VAL A 61 23.23 -1.27 12.44
N ASN A 62 24.10 -1.79 13.34
CA ASN A 62 25.10 -2.79 12.99
C ASN A 62 24.48 -4.10 12.48
N LEU A 63 23.40 -4.61 13.08
CA LEU A 63 22.72 -5.81 12.55
C LEU A 63 22.11 -5.59 11.17
N LYS A 64 21.64 -4.37 10.85
CA LYS A 64 21.11 -4.06 9.51
C LYS A 64 22.21 -4.02 8.46
N TYR A 65 23.35 -3.40 8.76
CA TYR A 65 24.52 -3.40 7.86
C TYR A 65 25.15 -4.78 7.74
N VAL A 66 25.24 -5.54 8.82
CA VAL A 66 25.71 -6.94 8.79
C VAL A 66 24.75 -7.81 7.98
N LYS A 67 23.43 -7.66 8.14
CA LYS A 67 22.43 -8.40 7.36
C LYS A 67 22.45 -8.00 5.88
N LEU A 68 22.68 -6.72 5.57
CA LEU A 68 22.86 -6.25 4.21
C LEU A 68 24.16 -6.81 3.59
N GLY A 69 25.27 -6.77 4.32
CA GLY A 69 26.54 -7.35 3.91
C GLY A 69 26.46 -8.87 3.71
N TYR A 70 25.75 -9.59 4.59
CA TYR A 70 25.52 -11.03 4.47
C TYR A 70 24.60 -11.35 3.30
N HIS A 71 23.54 -10.56 3.08
CA HIS A 71 22.67 -10.71 1.93
C HIS A 71 23.41 -10.44 0.62
N TYR A 72 24.26 -9.40 0.57
CA TYR A 72 25.11 -9.09 -0.57
C TYR A 72 26.13 -10.21 -0.80
N LEU A 73 26.81 -10.68 0.25
CA LEU A 73 27.77 -11.78 0.19
C LEU A 73 27.13 -13.07 -0.31
N ILE A 74 25.95 -13.45 0.18
CA ILE A 74 25.22 -14.65 -0.27
C ILE A 74 24.72 -14.48 -1.70
N THR A 75 24.10 -13.35 -2.02
CA THR A 75 23.52 -13.09 -3.35
C THR A 75 24.60 -13.03 -4.42
N HIS A 76 25.79 -12.53 -4.06
CA HIS A 76 26.93 -12.43 -4.95
C HIS A 76 28.01 -13.48 -4.70
N LEU A 77 27.78 -14.50 -3.86
CA LEU A 77 28.80 -15.48 -3.43
C LEU A 77 29.45 -16.18 -4.62
N VAL A 78 28.61 -16.62 -5.56
CA VAL A 78 29.05 -17.27 -6.79
C VAL A 78 29.90 -16.30 -7.62
N THR A 79 29.45 -15.07 -7.82
CA THR A 79 30.25 -14.03 -8.51
C THR A 79 31.56 -13.71 -7.79
N LEU A 80 31.55 -13.62 -6.45
CA LEU A 80 32.74 -13.32 -5.64
C LEU A 80 33.75 -14.46 -5.62
N LEU A 81 33.30 -15.71 -5.72
CA LEU A 81 34.17 -16.89 -5.79
C LEU A 81 34.74 -17.08 -7.20
N PHE A 82 33.91 -16.96 -8.24
CA PHE A 82 34.30 -17.29 -9.62
C PHE A 82 34.97 -16.13 -10.36
N ALA A 83 34.68 -14.85 -10.05
CA ALA A 83 35.33 -13.71 -10.71
C ALA A 83 36.86 -13.64 -10.48
N PRO A 84 37.40 -13.75 -9.26
CA PRO A 84 38.85 -13.73 -9.06
C PRO A 84 39.53 -14.95 -9.68
N LEU A 85 38.88 -16.12 -9.68
CA LEU A 85 39.38 -17.31 -10.37
C LEU A 85 39.54 -17.05 -11.88
N MET A 86 38.52 -16.44 -12.51
CA MET A 86 38.58 -16.08 -13.93
C MET A 86 39.65 -15.02 -14.23
N VAL A 87 39.83 -14.04 -13.34
CA VAL A 87 40.88 -13.02 -13.49
C VAL A 87 42.29 -13.64 -13.40
N VAL A 88 42.52 -14.56 -12.46
CA VAL A 88 43.79 -15.29 -12.33
C VAL A 88 44.06 -16.14 -13.57
N ILE A 89 43.05 -16.86 -14.08
CA ILE A 89 43.17 -17.66 -15.31
C ILE A 89 43.56 -16.78 -16.50
N VAL A 90 42.95 -15.60 -16.65
CA VAL A 90 43.26 -14.66 -17.75
C VAL A 90 44.66 -14.05 -17.60
N LEU A 91 45.07 -13.72 -16.38
CA LEU A 91 46.41 -13.19 -16.09
C LEU A 91 47.51 -14.21 -16.34
N GLU A 92 47.30 -15.46 -15.92
CA GLU A 92 48.24 -16.57 -16.17
C GLU A 92 48.27 -16.91 -17.67
N ALA A 93 47.13 -16.96 -18.36
CA ALA A 93 47.08 -17.16 -19.80
C ALA A 93 47.74 -16.03 -20.60
N GLY A 94 47.72 -14.79 -20.09
CA GLY A 94 48.40 -13.64 -20.70
C GLY A 94 49.89 -13.53 -20.36
N ARG A 95 50.37 -14.24 -19.33
CA ARG A 95 51.79 -14.35 -18.96
C ARG A 95 52.48 -15.56 -19.59
N ALA A 96 51.71 -16.57 -19.97
CA ALA A 96 52.20 -17.79 -20.59
C ALA A 96 52.79 -17.52 -21.98
N GLY A 97 53.94 -18.14 -22.27
CA GLY A 97 54.53 -18.12 -23.61
C GLY A 97 53.72 -18.96 -24.62
N PRO A 98 53.95 -18.78 -25.94
CA PRO A 98 53.27 -19.56 -26.98
C PRO A 98 53.49 -21.08 -26.84
N ASP A 99 54.66 -21.50 -26.35
CA ASP A 99 54.98 -22.92 -26.12
C ASP A 99 54.28 -23.51 -24.87
N GLU A 100 54.07 -22.71 -23.82
CA GLU A 100 53.33 -23.11 -22.62
C GLU A 100 51.82 -23.22 -22.90
N LEU A 101 51.28 -22.32 -23.73
CA LEU A 101 49.91 -22.41 -24.25
C LEU A 101 49.70 -23.65 -25.11
N LEU A 102 50.71 -24.02 -25.92
CA LEU A 102 50.68 -25.25 -26.70
C LEU A 102 50.71 -26.49 -25.80
N GLN A 103 51.56 -26.52 -24.76
CA GLN A 103 51.59 -27.60 -23.76
C GLN A 103 50.29 -27.73 -22.97
N LEU A 104 49.69 -26.60 -22.57
CA LEU A 104 48.39 -26.57 -21.90
C LEU A 104 47.29 -27.13 -22.81
N TRP A 105 47.31 -26.78 -24.10
CA TRP A 105 46.40 -27.32 -25.12
C TRP A 105 46.55 -28.84 -25.28
N THR A 106 47.79 -29.35 -25.37
CA THR A 106 48.06 -30.78 -25.44
C THR A 106 47.61 -31.50 -24.15
N SER A 107 47.85 -30.90 -22.98
CA SER A 107 47.42 -31.45 -21.69
C SER A 107 45.88 -31.47 -21.54
N LEU A 108 45.18 -30.45 -22.04
CA LEU A 108 43.72 -30.43 -22.12
C LEU A 108 43.18 -31.52 -23.06
N GLN A 109 43.87 -31.80 -24.17
CA GLN A 109 43.49 -32.89 -25.08
C GLN A 109 43.63 -34.29 -24.43
N TYR A 110 44.63 -34.49 -23.56
CA TYR A 110 44.84 -35.76 -22.87
C TYR A 110 44.04 -35.92 -21.56
N ASN A 111 43.63 -34.81 -20.92
CA ASN A 111 42.79 -34.81 -19.71
C ASN A 111 41.31 -34.53 -20.03
N LEU A 112 40.73 -35.35 -20.91
CA LEU A 112 39.31 -35.28 -21.29
C LEU A 112 38.38 -35.24 -20.06
N VAL A 113 38.71 -36.01 -19.01
CA VAL A 113 37.96 -36.03 -17.75
C VAL A 113 37.94 -34.66 -17.08
N SER A 114 39.09 -33.99 -16.96
CA SER A 114 39.17 -32.65 -16.35
C SER A 114 38.41 -31.61 -17.17
N VAL A 115 38.46 -31.67 -18.50
CA VAL A 115 37.70 -30.76 -19.38
C VAL A 115 36.20 -30.99 -19.26
N LEU A 116 35.76 -32.26 -19.22
CA LEU A 116 34.35 -32.61 -19.02
C LEU A 116 33.85 -32.18 -17.64
N VAL A 117 34.64 -32.37 -16.59
CA VAL A 117 34.30 -31.95 -15.23
C VAL A 117 34.20 -30.42 -15.14
N CYS A 118 35.21 -29.68 -15.63
CA CYS A 118 35.20 -28.21 -15.61
C CYS A 118 34.06 -27.63 -16.44
N SER A 119 33.80 -28.17 -17.64
CA SER A 119 32.67 -27.72 -18.47
C SER A 119 31.31 -28.05 -17.84
N ALA A 120 31.16 -29.23 -17.22
CA ALA A 120 29.95 -29.59 -16.47
C ALA A 120 29.73 -28.62 -15.29
N PHE A 121 30.78 -28.30 -14.52
CA PHE A 121 30.70 -27.32 -13.43
C PHE A 121 30.36 -25.91 -13.93
N LEU A 122 30.93 -25.47 -15.05
CA LEU A 122 30.63 -24.16 -15.64
C LEU A 122 29.20 -24.09 -16.16
N VAL A 123 28.72 -25.13 -16.86
CA VAL A 123 27.35 -25.20 -17.38
C VAL A 123 26.35 -25.28 -16.22
N PHE A 124 26.61 -26.13 -15.22
CA PHE A 124 25.77 -26.23 -14.03
C PHE A 124 25.74 -24.92 -13.26
N GLY A 125 26.91 -24.35 -12.95
CA GLY A 125 27.03 -23.06 -12.24
C GLY A 125 26.36 -21.92 -12.99
N SER A 126 26.54 -21.84 -14.31
CA SER A 126 25.87 -20.84 -15.16
C SER A 126 24.35 -21.05 -15.17
N THR A 127 23.89 -22.30 -15.30
CA THR A 127 22.46 -22.62 -15.30
C THR A 127 21.82 -22.24 -13.97
N VAL A 128 22.43 -22.64 -12.85
CA VAL A 128 21.98 -22.27 -11.50
C VAL A 128 22.00 -20.75 -11.33
N TYR A 129 23.05 -20.06 -11.77
CA TYR A 129 23.12 -18.60 -11.72
C TYR A 129 21.98 -17.94 -12.53
N TYR A 130 21.74 -18.38 -13.76
CA TYR A 130 20.65 -17.85 -14.60
C TYR A 130 19.26 -18.15 -14.04
N MET A 131 19.07 -19.30 -13.39
CA MET A 131 17.79 -19.71 -12.79
C MET A 131 17.51 -19.01 -11.46
N THR A 132 18.55 -18.74 -10.67
CA THR A 132 18.44 -18.11 -9.34
C THR A 132 18.43 -16.58 -9.39
N ARG A 133 18.93 -15.99 -10.47
CA ARG A 133 18.97 -14.53 -10.60
C ARG A 133 17.55 -13.93 -10.65
N PRO A 134 17.26 -12.88 -9.86
CA PRO A 134 15.98 -12.20 -9.94
C PRO A 134 15.74 -11.65 -11.34
N ARG A 135 14.47 -11.72 -11.77
CA ARG A 135 14.04 -11.20 -13.06
C ARG A 135 13.99 -9.67 -12.96
N PRO A 136 14.52 -8.93 -13.95
CA PRO A 136 14.37 -7.49 -13.94
C PRO A 136 12.90 -7.13 -14.10
N VAL A 137 12.45 -6.10 -13.38
CA VAL A 137 11.11 -5.53 -13.52
C VAL A 137 11.26 -4.14 -14.11
N TYR A 138 10.55 -3.87 -15.20
CA TYR A 138 10.60 -2.62 -15.93
C TYR A 138 9.25 -1.90 -15.83
N LEU A 139 9.30 -0.58 -15.65
CA LEU A 139 8.17 0.30 -15.87
C LEU A 139 8.10 0.63 -17.35
N VAL A 140 7.11 0.08 -18.03
CA VAL A 140 6.86 0.30 -19.45
C VAL A 140 6.37 1.72 -19.65
N ASP A 141 5.23 2.03 -19.04
CA ASP A 141 4.61 3.35 -19.09
C ASP A 141 3.66 3.53 -17.90
N TYR A 142 3.18 4.75 -17.70
CA TYR A 142 2.15 5.11 -16.74
C TYR A 142 1.22 6.17 -17.34
N ALA A 143 0.00 6.25 -16.82
CA ALA A 143 -0.95 7.29 -17.15
C ALA A 143 -1.66 7.78 -15.89
N CYS A 144 -1.81 9.09 -15.77
CA CYS A 144 -2.59 9.71 -14.70
C CYS A 144 -3.94 10.17 -15.25
N TYR A 145 -4.99 9.98 -14.46
CA TYR A 145 -6.31 10.53 -14.77
C TYR A 145 -6.32 12.03 -14.48
N ARG A 146 -6.79 12.81 -15.46
CA ARG A 146 -7.15 14.21 -15.29
C ARG A 146 -8.66 14.32 -15.43
N ALA A 147 -9.32 14.79 -14.37
CA ALA A 147 -10.75 15.00 -14.38
C ALA A 147 -11.17 16.09 -15.40
N PRO A 148 -12.37 15.98 -16.00
CA PRO A 148 -12.91 16.98 -16.90
C PRO A 148 -13.22 18.30 -16.19
N ASP A 149 -13.29 19.39 -16.95
CA ASP A 149 -13.39 20.75 -16.42
C ASP A 149 -14.67 21.04 -15.64
N HIS A 150 -15.77 20.31 -15.88
CA HIS A 150 -17.00 20.45 -15.10
C HIS A 150 -16.87 19.93 -13.66
N LEU A 151 -15.85 19.12 -13.37
CA LEU A 151 -15.52 18.65 -12.01
C LEU A 151 -14.54 19.58 -11.28
N ARG A 152 -14.18 20.71 -11.90
CA ARG A 152 -13.24 21.66 -11.34
C ARG A 152 -13.91 22.48 -10.24
N ALA A 153 -13.37 22.43 -9.04
CA ALA A 153 -13.78 23.23 -7.90
C ALA A 153 -12.73 24.31 -7.58
N ARG A 154 -13.20 25.55 -7.54
CA ARG A 154 -12.45 26.71 -7.02
C ARG A 154 -12.52 26.77 -5.51
N PHE A 155 -11.50 27.33 -4.87
CA PHE A 155 -11.51 27.52 -3.41
C PHE A 155 -12.68 28.39 -2.95
N SER A 156 -12.99 29.46 -3.69
CA SER A 156 -14.12 30.34 -3.38
C SER A 156 -15.46 29.59 -3.39
N LEU A 157 -15.69 28.79 -4.43
CA LEU A 157 -16.87 27.95 -4.56
C LEU A 157 -16.97 26.92 -3.44
N PHE A 158 -15.85 26.27 -3.08
CA PHE A 158 -15.81 25.32 -1.99
C PHE A 158 -16.18 25.97 -0.64
N VAL A 159 -15.60 27.13 -0.33
CA VAL A 159 -15.89 27.86 0.92
C VAL A 159 -17.36 28.31 0.96
N GLU A 160 -17.89 28.80 -0.16
CA GLU A 160 -19.29 29.18 -0.29
C GLU A 160 -20.23 27.97 -0.09
N HIS A 161 -20.00 26.86 -0.79
CA HIS A 161 -20.79 25.64 -0.65
C HIS A 161 -20.74 25.07 0.76
N THR A 162 -19.56 25.07 1.39
CA THR A 162 -19.38 24.58 2.76
C THR A 162 -20.21 25.42 3.74
N ARG A 163 -20.24 26.75 3.57
CA ARG A 163 -21.09 27.64 4.37
C ARG A 163 -22.58 27.37 4.11
N LEU A 164 -22.99 27.28 2.85
CA LEU A 164 -24.39 27.07 2.48
C LEU A 164 -24.92 25.67 2.85
N CYS A 165 -24.04 24.68 3.03
CA CYS A 165 -24.42 23.34 3.47
C CYS A 165 -25.04 23.32 4.87
N GLY A 166 -24.82 24.37 5.69
CA GLY A 166 -25.42 24.53 7.01
C GLY A 166 -24.95 23.52 8.06
N ALA A 167 -23.94 22.70 7.76
CA ALA A 167 -23.46 21.64 8.65
C ALA A 167 -22.34 22.09 9.61
N PHE A 168 -21.73 23.25 9.36
CA PHE A 168 -20.50 23.69 10.02
C PHE A 168 -20.70 24.98 10.81
N ASP A 169 -20.05 25.08 11.97
CA ASP A 169 -19.99 26.32 12.75
C ASP A 169 -18.93 27.30 12.20
N GLU A 170 -19.00 28.56 12.63
CA GLU A 170 -18.03 29.59 12.18
C GLU A 170 -16.57 29.23 12.46
N PRO A 171 -16.20 28.67 13.64
CA PRO A 171 -14.85 28.16 13.88
C PRO A 171 -14.38 27.09 12.88
N ALA A 172 -15.26 26.16 12.49
CA ALA A 172 -14.96 25.12 11.51
C ALA A 172 -14.82 25.68 10.10
N LEU A 173 -15.69 26.61 9.70
CA LEU A 173 -15.60 27.32 8.42
C LEU A 173 -14.27 28.10 8.30
N GLU A 174 -13.93 28.86 9.33
CA GLU A 174 -12.67 29.61 9.38
C GLU A 174 -11.45 28.68 9.42
N PHE A 175 -11.54 27.53 10.10
CA PHE A 175 -10.49 26.52 10.08
C PHE A 175 -10.27 25.97 8.66
N GLN A 176 -11.33 25.54 7.99
CA GLN A 176 -11.25 25.02 6.61
C GLN A 176 -10.69 26.06 5.63
N ARG A 177 -11.14 27.32 5.72
CA ARG A 177 -10.60 28.42 4.91
C ARG A 177 -9.09 28.58 5.08
N ARG A 178 -8.61 28.62 6.33
CA ARG A 178 -7.16 28.74 6.63
C ARG A 178 -6.35 27.55 6.12
N ILE A 179 -6.91 26.34 6.17
CA ILE A 179 -6.24 25.15 5.62
C ILE A 179 -6.13 25.26 4.11
N LEU A 180 -7.21 25.62 3.40
CA LEU A 180 -7.16 25.77 1.94
C LEU A 180 -6.09 26.79 1.50
N GLU A 181 -6.05 27.97 2.15
CA GLU A 181 -5.07 29.04 1.87
C GLU A 181 -3.62 28.62 2.12
N ARG A 182 -3.37 27.61 2.96
CA ARG A 182 -2.02 27.17 3.38
C ARG A 182 -1.67 25.75 2.94
N SER A 183 -2.57 25.07 2.23
CA SER A 183 -2.43 23.66 1.86
C SER A 183 -1.37 23.42 0.77
N GLY A 184 -1.01 24.45 0.02
CA GLY A 184 -0.15 24.33 -1.17
C GLY A 184 -0.88 23.75 -2.40
N LEU A 185 -2.20 23.53 -2.31
CA LEU A 185 -3.03 23.20 -3.46
C LEU A 185 -3.23 24.44 -4.35
N GLY A 186 -3.33 24.24 -5.66
CA GLY A 186 -3.70 25.31 -6.59
C GLY A 186 -5.16 25.75 -6.37
N ASP A 187 -5.50 26.98 -6.77
CA ASP A 187 -6.84 27.56 -6.59
C ASP A 187 -7.96 26.75 -7.28
N GLU A 188 -7.59 26.04 -8.36
CA GLU A 188 -8.46 25.17 -9.13
C GLU A 188 -8.01 23.71 -8.98
N THR A 189 -8.85 22.89 -8.36
CA THR A 189 -8.64 21.45 -8.18
C THR A 189 -9.87 20.67 -8.61
N TYR A 190 -9.86 19.34 -8.54
CA TYR A 190 -10.99 18.51 -8.96
C TYR A 190 -11.56 17.70 -7.80
N VAL A 191 -12.89 17.64 -7.75
CA VAL A 191 -13.66 16.88 -6.75
C VAL A 191 -14.78 16.08 -7.44
N PRO A 192 -15.29 15.01 -6.82
CA PRO A 192 -16.41 14.24 -7.38
C PRO A 192 -17.66 15.08 -7.55
N GLU A 193 -18.45 14.76 -8.57
CA GLU A 193 -19.71 15.46 -8.86
C GLU A 193 -20.64 15.46 -7.64
N ALA A 194 -20.67 14.37 -6.88
CA ALA A 194 -21.43 14.26 -5.64
C ALA A 194 -21.11 15.36 -4.61
N MET A 195 -19.89 15.89 -4.61
CA MET A 195 -19.46 16.98 -3.72
C MET A 195 -19.78 18.38 -4.26
N LEU A 196 -20.12 18.50 -5.54
CA LEU A 196 -20.51 19.77 -6.16
C LEU A 196 -21.99 20.12 -5.92
N TYR A 197 -22.82 19.15 -5.51
CA TYR A 197 -24.19 19.42 -5.10
C TYR A 197 -24.27 20.17 -3.78
N LEU A 198 -25.33 20.94 -3.59
CA LEU A 198 -25.65 21.65 -2.36
C LEU A 198 -27.02 21.19 -1.81
N PRO A 199 -27.06 20.44 -0.68
CA PRO A 199 -25.92 19.81 0.01
C PRO A 199 -25.28 18.67 -0.81
N PRO A 200 -24.06 18.22 -0.46
CA PRO A 200 -23.41 17.08 -1.10
C PRO A 200 -24.30 15.82 -1.09
N ARG A 201 -24.23 15.02 -2.17
CA ARG A 201 -25.08 13.83 -2.38
C ARG A 201 -24.25 12.56 -2.54
N PRO A 202 -23.48 12.14 -1.52
CA PRO A 202 -22.72 10.91 -1.59
C PRO A 202 -23.67 9.71 -1.68
N SER A 203 -23.34 8.76 -2.56
CA SER A 203 -24.05 7.49 -2.66
C SER A 203 -23.10 6.41 -3.18
N MET A 204 -23.47 5.15 -2.98
CA MET A 204 -22.73 4.03 -3.58
C MET A 204 -22.68 4.13 -5.11
N ALA A 205 -23.74 4.63 -5.75
CA ALA A 205 -23.77 4.83 -7.19
C ALA A 205 -22.76 5.92 -7.64
N ALA A 206 -22.76 7.07 -6.97
CA ALA A 206 -21.83 8.16 -7.27
C ALA A 206 -20.36 7.77 -6.99
N ALA A 207 -20.09 7.00 -5.93
CA ALA A 207 -18.76 6.49 -5.64
C ALA A 207 -18.29 5.48 -6.70
N ARG A 208 -19.20 4.65 -7.24
CA ARG A 208 -18.88 3.77 -8.38
C ARG A 208 -18.61 4.58 -9.65
N GLU A 209 -19.39 5.62 -9.91
CA GLU A 209 -19.18 6.49 -11.05
C GLU A 209 -17.81 7.20 -10.99
N GLU A 210 -17.43 7.76 -9.84
CA GLU A 210 -16.09 8.29 -9.62
C GLU A 210 -15.01 7.23 -9.90
N ALA A 211 -15.18 6.02 -9.37
CA ALA A 211 -14.24 4.93 -9.58
C ALA A 211 -14.10 4.55 -11.06
N GLU A 212 -15.22 4.42 -11.78
CA GLU A 212 -15.21 4.13 -13.21
C GLU A 212 -14.53 5.24 -14.00
N GLN A 213 -14.87 6.51 -13.75
CA GLN A 213 -14.28 7.65 -14.44
C GLN A 213 -12.75 7.69 -14.26
N VAL A 214 -12.28 7.59 -13.01
CA VAL A 214 -10.85 7.71 -12.69
C VAL A 214 -10.06 6.49 -13.18
N MET A 215 -10.52 5.29 -12.82
CA MET A 215 -9.78 4.06 -13.12
C MET A 215 -9.79 3.76 -14.61
N PHE A 216 -10.95 3.91 -15.29
CA PHE A 216 -11.02 3.64 -16.72
C PHE A 216 -10.30 4.72 -17.51
N GLY A 217 -10.45 6.01 -17.16
CA GLY A 217 -9.74 7.08 -17.87
C GLY A 217 -8.21 6.94 -17.81
N ALA A 218 -7.65 6.55 -16.66
CA ALA A 218 -6.22 6.27 -16.54
C ALA A 218 -5.81 5.03 -17.36
N MET A 219 -6.55 3.93 -17.26
CA MET A 219 -6.23 2.68 -17.95
C MET A 219 -6.40 2.76 -19.47
N ASP A 220 -7.43 3.45 -19.97
CA ASP A 220 -7.65 3.68 -21.40
C ASP A 220 -6.47 4.44 -22.00
N THR A 221 -5.99 5.48 -21.30
CA THR A 221 -4.78 6.22 -21.71
C THR A 221 -3.54 5.33 -21.69
N LEU A 222 -3.36 4.51 -20.66
CA LEU A 222 -2.23 3.59 -20.55
C LEU A 222 -2.23 2.56 -21.70
N PHE A 223 -3.37 1.91 -21.97
CA PHE A 223 -3.47 0.91 -23.03
C PHE A 223 -3.30 1.53 -24.41
N ARG A 224 -3.85 2.73 -24.64
CA ARG A 224 -3.66 3.48 -25.88
C ARG A 224 -2.19 3.84 -26.11
N ASN A 225 -1.49 4.35 -25.09
CA ASN A 225 -0.09 4.77 -25.22
C ASN A 225 0.87 3.58 -25.42
N THR A 226 0.54 2.41 -24.85
CA THR A 226 1.43 1.25 -24.85
C THR A 226 1.10 0.21 -25.93
N ALA A 227 -0.08 0.32 -26.55
CA ALA A 227 -0.66 -0.68 -27.46
C ALA A 227 -0.76 -2.09 -26.87
N VAL A 228 -0.70 -2.23 -25.54
CA VAL A 228 -0.86 -3.52 -24.85
C VAL A 228 -2.35 -3.84 -24.73
N ARG A 229 -2.74 -5.04 -25.16
CA ARG A 229 -4.14 -5.46 -25.04
C ARG A 229 -4.43 -5.86 -23.60
N PRO A 230 -5.62 -5.57 -23.06
CA PRO A 230 -5.98 -5.98 -21.70
C PRO A 230 -5.87 -7.49 -21.46
N LYS A 231 -6.08 -8.32 -22.49
CA LYS A 231 -5.90 -9.79 -22.42
C LYS A 231 -4.44 -10.23 -22.23
N ASP A 232 -3.47 -9.37 -22.52
CA ASP A 232 -2.04 -9.67 -22.34
C ASP A 232 -1.56 -9.36 -20.90
N ILE A 233 -2.43 -8.76 -20.07
CA ILE A 233 -2.14 -8.48 -18.66
C ILE A 233 -2.32 -9.74 -17.83
N GLY A 234 -1.31 -10.07 -17.01
CA GLY A 234 -1.34 -11.26 -16.16
C GLY A 234 -1.50 -11.03 -14.68
N VAL A 235 -1.21 -9.81 -14.23
CA VAL A 235 -1.39 -9.39 -12.85
C VAL A 235 -2.10 -8.04 -12.88
N LEU A 236 -3.15 -7.89 -12.10
CA LEU A 236 -3.84 -6.64 -11.86
C LEU A 236 -3.84 -6.38 -10.37
N VAL A 237 -3.29 -5.25 -9.94
CA VAL A 237 -3.37 -4.78 -8.56
C VAL A 237 -4.11 -3.46 -8.56
N VAL A 238 -5.27 -3.41 -7.92
CA VAL A 238 -6.01 -2.17 -7.69
C VAL A 238 -5.88 -1.78 -6.24
N ASN A 239 -5.57 -0.53 -5.94
CA ASN A 239 -5.68 0.02 -4.60
C ASN A 239 -6.62 1.22 -4.55
N CYS A 240 -7.44 1.24 -3.50
CA CYS A 240 -8.28 2.33 -3.03
C CYS A 240 -8.62 2.07 -1.57
N SER A 241 -8.42 3.05 -0.70
CA SER A 241 -8.51 2.85 0.76
C SER A 241 -9.90 3.06 1.31
N LEU A 242 -10.59 4.09 0.83
CA LEU A 242 -11.83 4.59 1.43
C LEU A 242 -13.09 4.13 0.69
N PHE A 243 -12.95 3.34 -0.37
CA PHE A 243 -14.06 2.72 -1.07
C PHE A 243 -13.73 1.29 -1.48
N SER A 244 -14.29 0.32 -0.74
CA SER A 244 -14.09 -1.11 -0.97
C SER A 244 -15.43 -1.84 -1.16
N PRO A 245 -16.12 -1.63 -2.30
CA PRO A 245 -17.43 -2.20 -2.53
C PRO A 245 -17.37 -3.71 -2.84
N THR A 246 -18.53 -4.37 -2.80
CA THR A 246 -18.74 -5.71 -3.38
C THR A 246 -19.66 -5.60 -4.60
N PRO A 247 -19.27 -6.09 -5.80
CA PRO A 247 -17.96 -6.62 -6.17
C PRO A 247 -16.83 -5.58 -6.07
N SER A 248 -15.59 -6.06 -5.94
CA SER A 248 -14.39 -5.22 -5.76
C SER A 248 -14.09 -4.33 -6.97
N LEU A 249 -13.29 -3.28 -6.77
CA LEU A 249 -12.82 -2.41 -7.86
C LEU A 249 -11.95 -3.17 -8.86
N SER A 250 -11.15 -4.13 -8.39
CA SER A 250 -10.38 -5.01 -9.27
C SER A 250 -11.28 -5.90 -10.14
N ALA A 251 -12.40 -6.40 -9.62
CA ALA A 251 -13.38 -7.17 -10.40
C ALA A 251 -14.08 -6.29 -11.45
N MET A 252 -14.37 -5.03 -11.10
CA MET A 252 -14.94 -4.03 -12.00
C MET A 252 -14.02 -3.81 -13.23
N VAL A 253 -12.72 -3.64 -13.00
CA VAL A 253 -11.71 -3.52 -14.08
C VAL A 253 -11.64 -4.77 -14.95
N VAL A 254 -11.56 -5.96 -14.34
CA VAL A 254 -11.52 -7.23 -15.07
C VAL A 254 -12.75 -7.37 -15.98
N ASN A 255 -13.93 -7.03 -15.47
CA ASN A 255 -15.18 -7.08 -16.23
C ASN A 255 -15.23 -6.04 -17.35
N LYS A 256 -14.80 -4.79 -17.11
CA LYS A 256 -14.81 -3.70 -18.11
C LYS A 256 -13.95 -4.05 -19.32
N TYR A 257 -12.71 -4.48 -19.07
CA TYR A 257 -11.73 -4.72 -20.13
C TYR A 257 -11.75 -6.14 -20.70
N LYS A 258 -12.65 -7.01 -20.21
CA LYS A 258 -12.73 -8.43 -20.61
C LYS A 258 -11.36 -9.09 -20.56
N MET A 259 -10.67 -8.89 -19.43
CA MET A 259 -9.36 -9.47 -19.19
C MET A 259 -9.42 -10.99 -19.25
N ARG A 260 -8.26 -11.63 -19.42
CA ARG A 260 -8.15 -13.08 -19.50
C ARG A 260 -8.66 -13.77 -18.22
N SER A 261 -9.23 -14.98 -18.37
CA SER A 261 -9.84 -15.73 -17.26
C SER A 261 -8.87 -16.12 -16.14
N ASN A 262 -7.57 -16.19 -16.43
CA ASN A 262 -6.52 -16.51 -15.47
C ASN A 262 -5.71 -15.27 -15.03
N VAL A 263 -6.30 -14.06 -15.10
CA VAL A 263 -5.68 -12.86 -14.54
C VAL A 263 -5.60 -12.97 -13.01
N ARG A 264 -4.45 -12.66 -12.44
CA ARG A 264 -4.31 -12.58 -10.97
C ARG A 264 -4.71 -11.19 -10.53
N SER A 265 -5.91 -11.07 -9.97
CA SER A 265 -6.52 -9.80 -9.60
C SER A 265 -6.50 -9.60 -8.09
N PHE A 266 -5.97 -8.47 -7.63
CA PHE A 266 -5.86 -8.09 -6.22
C PHE A 266 -6.52 -6.74 -5.98
N ASN A 267 -7.30 -6.64 -4.91
CA ASN A 267 -7.90 -5.38 -4.45
C ASN A 267 -7.35 -5.05 -3.06
N LEU A 268 -6.66 -3.94 -2.96
CA LEU A 268 -5.92 -3.49 -1.80
C LEU A 268 -6.64 -2.28 -1.18
N SER A 269 -7.06 -2.41 0.08
CA SER A 269 -7.80 -1.36 0.82
C SER A 269 -7.17 -1.10 2.19
N GLY A 270 -7.54 0.02 2.83
CA GLY A 270 -7.12 0.38 4.19
C GLY A 270 -5.65 0.74 4.38
N MET A 271 -4.89 0.97 3.30
CA MET A 271 -3.44 1.30 3.38
C MET A 271 -3.11 2.78 3.19
N GLY A 272 -4.12 3.60 2.86
CA GLY A 272 -4.01 5.05 2.70
C GLY A 272 -3.00 5.44 1.62
N CYS A 273 -2.36 6.59 1.80
CA CYS A 273 -1.44 7.19 0.85
C CYS A 273 -0.22 6.32 0.50
N SER A 274 0.08 5.27 1.29
CA SER A 274 1.19 4.34 1.02
C SER A 274 0.84 3.23 0.01
N ALA A 275 -0.45 3.04 -0.28
CA ALA A 275 -0.96 1.89 -1.04
C ALA A 275 -0.38 1.79 -2.47
N GLY A 276 -0.07 2.93 -3.10
CA GLY A 276 0.55 2.97 -4.43
C GLY A 276 1.88 2.22 -4.47
N LEU A 277 2.83 2.57 -3.61
CA LEU A 277 4.14 1.92 -3.56
C LEU A 277 4.06 0.47 -3.06
N ILE A 278 3.15 0.17 -2.13
CA ILE A 278 2.90 -1.22 -1.69
C ILE A 278 2.38 -2.08 -2.86
N SER A 279 1.54 -1.51 -3.73
CA SER A 279 1.03 -2.21 -4.91
C SER A 279 2.12 -2.48 -5.94
N ILE A 280 3.05 -1.54 -6.12
CA ILE A 280 4.24 -1.73 -6.97
C ILE A 280 5.13 -2.84 -6.42
N ASP A 281 5.35 -2.88 -5.10
CA ASP A 281 6.11 -3.92 -4.42
C ASP A 281 5.47 -5.31 -4.60
N LEU A 282 4.16 -5.42 -4.39
CA LEU A 282 3.40 -6.65 -4.64
C LEU A 282 3.49 -7.09 -6.11
N ALA A 283 3.32 -6.15 -7.05
CA ALA A 283 3.41 -6.45 -8.48
C ALA A 283 4.82 -6.93 -8.86
N ARG A 284 5.88 -6.35 -8.28
CA ARG A 284 7.27 -6.83 -8.45
C ARG A 284 7.41 -8.28 -8.01
N ASP A 285 6.93 -8.63 -6.82
CA ASP A 285 7.06 -9.99 -6.28
C ASP A 285 6.32 -11.02 -7.13
N LEU A 286 5.11 -10.67 -7.58
CA LEU A 286 4.36 -11.51 -8.51
C LEU A 286 5.07 -11.66 -9.86
N LEU A 287 5.75 -10.62 -10.35
CA LEU A 287 6.58 -10.69 -11.55
C LEU A 287 7.88 -11.48 -11.34
N GLN A 288 8.36 -11.68 -10.11
CA GLN A 288 9.46 -12.63 -9.86
C GLN A 288 9.00 -14.07 -10.06
N VAL A 289 7.78 -14.39 -9.63
CA VAL A 289 7.20 -15.74 -9.70
C VAL A 289 6.65 -16.06 -11.10
N HIS A 290 6.16 -15.05 -11.83
CA HIS A 290 5.48 -15.25 -13.12
C HIS A 290 6.31 -14.74 -14.29
N PRO A 291 7.05 -15.62 -15.00
CA PRO A 291 7.91 -15.22 -16.10
C PRO A 291 7.13 -14.65 -17.28
N ASN A 292 7.74 -13.73 -18.01
CA ASN A 292 7.22 -13.13 -19.25
C ASN A 292 5.80 -12.55 -19.13
N SER A 293 5.48 -11.96 -17.99
CA SER A 293 4.17 -11.39 -17.68
C SER A 293 4.19 -9.87 -17.64
N ASN A 294 3.03 -9.29 -17.91
CA ASN A 294 2.75 -7.87 -17.68
C ASN A 294 1.87 -7.74 -16.42
N ALA A 295 2.12 -6.69 -15.64
CA ALA A 295 1.32 -6.32 -14.48
C ALA A 295 0.81 -4.89 -14.64
N VAL A 296 -0.45 -4.66 -14.31
CA VAL A 296 -1.02 -3.31 -14.20
C VAL A 296 -1.32 -3.02 -12.75
N VAL A 297 -0.82 -1.88 -12.25
CA VAL A 297 -1.19 -1.31 -10.96
C VAL A 297 -2.10 -0.12 -11.21
N VAL A 298 -3.29 -0.12 -10.62
CA VAL A 298 -4.21 1.03 -10.61
C VAL A 298 -4.27 1.56 -9.19
N SER A 299 -3.88 2.82 -9.00
CA SER A 299 -3.88 3.48 -7.71
C SER A 299 -4.79 4.70 -7.77
N THR A 300 -5.78 4.75 -6.90
CA THR A 300 -6.75 5.86 -6.83
C THR A 300 -7.32 5.93 -5.42
N GLU A 301 -7.92 7.06 -5.08
CA GLU A 301 -8.72 7.21 -3.88
C GLU A 301 -10.09 7.76 -4.28
N ILE A 302 -11.15 7.03 -3.91
CA ILE A 302 -12.52 7.40 -4.22
C ILE A 302 -13.07 8.13 -3.01
N ILE A 303 -13.19 9.45 -3.14
CA ILE A 303 -13.43 10.33 -2.00
C ILE A 303 -14.91 10.64 -1.80
N THR A 304 -15.77 10.33 -2.78
CA THR A 304 -17.23 10.52 -2.72
C THR A 304 -17.86 10.12 -1.38
N PRO A 305 -17.62 8.93 -0.79
CA PRO A 305 -18.31 8.53 0.43
C PRO A 305 -17.78 9.19 1.71
N ASN A 306 -16.71 9.98 1.64
CA ASN A 306 -15.95 10.44 2.81
C ASN A 306 -16.09 11.94 3.09
N TRP A 307 -17.17 12.56 2.64
CA TRP A 307 -17.48 13.93 3.04
C TRP A 307 -17.84 13.98 4.53
N TYR A 308 -16.97 14.58 5.34
CA TYR A 308 -17.23 14.75 6.77
C TYR A 308 -18.10 15.98 7.03
N ALA A 309 -19.29 15.77 7.58
CA ALA A 309 -20.28 16.83 7.84
C ALA A 309 -20.34 17.27 9.33
N GLY A 310 -19.26 17.08 10.09
CA GLY A 310 -19.15 17.49 11.50
C GLY A 310 -18.15 18.62 11.73
N ASN A 311 -17.88 18.97 12.99
CA ASN A 311 -17.07 20.13 13.36
C ASN A 311 -15.71 19.77 14.01
N GLN A 312 -15.36 18.47 14.08
CA GLN A 312 -14.10 18.04 14.66
C GLN A 312 -12.93 18.36 13.73
N ARG A 313 -12.02 19.24 14.18
CA ARG A 313 -10.91 19.77 13.36
C ARG A 313 -10.02 18.70 12.74
N SER A 314 -9.73 17.61 13.45
CA SER A 314 -8.89 16.51 12.93
C SER A 314 -9.52 15.80 11.74
N MET A 315 -10.85 15.82 11.62
CA MET A 315 -11.63 15.18 10.55
C MET A 315 -12.02 16.14 9.41
N LEU A 316 -11.87 17.46 9.60
CA LEU A 316 -12.11 18.48 8.57
C LEU A 316 -10.96 18.61 7.56
N LEU A 317 -9.75 18.18 7.95
CA LEU A 317 -8.56 18.23 7.10
C LEU A 317 -8.75 17.47 5.76
N PRO A 318 -9.26 16.22 5.74
CA PRO A 318 -9.60 15.50 4.50
C PRO A 318 -10.47 16.29 3.52
N ASN A 319 -11.56 16.94 3.98
CA ASN A 319 -12.43 17.74 3.11
C ASN A 319 -11.63 18.83 2.35
N CYS A 320 -10.62 19.42 3.01
CA CYS A 320 -9.80 20.48 2.44
C CYS A 320 -8.66 19.95 1.55
N LEU A 321 -8.13 18.76 1.81
CA LEU A 321 -6.89 18.26 1.20
C LEU A 321 -7.13 17.23 0.09
N PHE A 322 -8.13 16.38 0.22
CA PHE A 322 -8.33 15.27 -0.70
C PHE A 322 -8.96 15.73 -2.01
N ARG A 323 -8.39 15.27 -3.12
CA ARG A 323 -8.83 15.61 -4.47
C ARG A 323 -8.94 14.35 -5.30
N MET A 324 -9.82 14.41 -6.30
CA MET A 324 -9.99 13.32 -7.24
C MET A 324 -8.70 13.10 -8.03
N GLY A 325 -8.28 11.85 -8.15
CA GLY A 325 -7.13 11.49 -8.96
C GLY A 325 -6.87 9.99 -8.99
N GLY A 326 -6.08 9.56 -9.96
CA GLY A 326 -5.63 8.18 -10.05
C GLY A 326 -4.54 7.99 -11.10
N ALA A 327 -3.83 6.88 -10.98
CA ALA A 327 -2.78 6.49 -11.91
C ALA A 327 -2.88 5.00 -12.25
N ALA A 328 -2.59 4.67 -13.51
CA ALA A 328 -2.40 3.32 -13.98
C ALA A 328 -0.94 3.15 -14.42
N ILE A 329 -0.26 2.11 -13.93
CA ILE A 329 1.16 1.84 -14.14
C ILE A 329 1.31 0.45 -14.77
N LEU A 330 2.01 0.36 -15.91
CA LEU A 330 2.32 -0.91 -16.57
C LEU A 330 3.75 -1.35 -16.24
N LEU A 331 3.87 -2.51 -15.61
CA LEU A 331 5.13 -3.18 -15.31
C LEU A 331 5.29 -4.44 -16.17
N THR A 332 6.53 -4.81 -16.51
CA THR A 332 6.84 -6.06 -17.21
C THR A 332 8.15 -6.66 -16.74
N ASN A 333 8.26 -7.99 -16.77
CA ASN A 333 9.55 -8.68 -16.58
C ASN A 333 10.10 -9.26 -17.90
N ARG A 334 9.53 -8.88 -19.04
CA ARG A 334 9.98 -9.32 -20.37
C ARG A 334 11.25 -8.59 -20.75
N ARG A 335 12.36 -9.33 -20.85
CA ARG A 335 13.66 -8.75 -21.27
C ARG A 335 13.61 -8.14 -22.68
N SER A 336 12.77 -8.67 -23.56
CA SER A 336 12.55 -8.14 -24.92
C SER A 336 11.98 -6.72 -24.91
N ASP A 337 11.25 -6.34 -23.86
CA ASP A 337 10.62 -5.02 -23.74
C ASP A 337 11.54 -3.96 -23.14
N ARG A 338 12.76 -4.34 -22.71
CA ARG A 338 13.68 -3.42 -22.01
C ARG A 338 13.90 -2.10 -22.74
N ARG A 339 14.05 -2.12 -24.07
CA ARG A 339 14.36 -0.93 -24.89
C ARG A 339 13.23 0.10 -24.96
N ARG A 340 11.98 -0.32 -24.75
CA ARG A 340 10.81 0.58 -24.79
C ARG A 340 10.33 1.01 -23.40
N CYS A 341 10.97 0.53 -22.34
CA CYS A 341 10.58 0.85 -20.96
C CYS A 341 11.21 2.17 -20.50
N LYS A 342 10.44 2.96 -19.75
CA LYS A 342 10.90 4.24 -19.19
C LYS A 342 11.90 4.04 -18.06
N TYR A 343 11.67 3.05 -17.18
CA TYR A 343 12.51 2.81 -16.01
C TYR A 343 12.69 1.31 -15.73
N GLN A 344 13.74 0.98 -14.98
CA GLN A 344 13.91 -0.31 -14.33
C GLN A 344 13.69 -0.14 -12.82
N LEU A 345 12.85 -0.98 -12.23
CA LEU A 345 12.69 -1.05 -10.78
C LEU A 345 13.87 -1.83 -10.20
N VAL A 346 14.76 -1.14 -9.48
CA VAL A 346 15.98 -1.73 -8.92
C VAL A 346 15.74 -2.21 -7.48
N HIS A 347 15.22 -1.34 -6.63
CA HIS A 347 14.98 -1.62 -5.22
C HIS A 347 13.61 -1.10 -4.78
N THR A 348 13.01 -1.79 -3.82
CA THR A 348 11.91 -1.25 -3.00
C THR A 348 12.26 -1.52 -1.54
N VAL A 349 11.91 -0.58 -0.66
CA VAL A 349 12.13 -0.70 0.77
C VAL A 349 10.85 -0.29 1.47
N ARG A 350 10.35 -1.15 2.35
CA ARG A 350 9.15 -0.90 3.15
C ARG A 350 9.51 -0.79 4.62
N THR A 351 9.10 0.31 5.24
CA THR A 351 9.17 0.50 6.69
C THR A 351 7.76 0.44 7.25
N HIS A 352 7.52 -0.47 8.19
CA HIS A 352 6.21 -0.66 8.79
C HIS A 352 6.26 -0.31 10.28
N LYS A 353 5.51 0.73 10.69
CA LYS A 353 5.43 1.16 12.09
C LYS A 353 4.09 0.83 12.76
N GLY A 354 3.22 0.03 12.14
CA GLY A 354 1.88 -0.26 12.67
C GLY A 354 1.82 -1.04 13.99
N ALA A 355 2.95 -1.53 14.53
CA ALA A 355 3.01 -2.12 15.87
C ALA A 355 3.26 -1.08 16.99
N ASP A 356 3.55 0.18 16.61
CA ASP A 356 3.68 1.31 17.54
C ASP A 356 2.33 2.03 17.64
N ASP A 357 1.77 2.10 18.84
CA ASP A 357 0.40 2.63 19.07
C ASP A 357 0.23 4.06 18.55
N ARG A 358 1.25 4.91 18.74
CA ARG A 358 1.27 6.28 18.23
C ARG A 358 1.18 6.31 16.71
N SER A 359 1.94 5.44 16.03
CA SER A 359 1.92 5.31 14.57
C SER A 359 0.60 4.71 14.07
N TYR A 360 0.05 3.71 14.78
CA TYR A 360 -1.22 3.07 14.45
C TYR A 360 -2.40 4.06 14.55
N GLY A 361 -2.45 4.87 15.61
CA GLY A 361 -3.49 5.88 15.85
C GLY A 361 -3.33 7.20 15.08
N CYS A 362 -2.37 7.31 14.14
CA CYS A 362 -2.10 8.58 13.45
C CYS A 362 -3.16 8.99 12.44
N VAL A 363 -3.75 8.00 11.75
CA VAL A 363 -4.81 8.20 10.76
C VAL A 363 -5.85 7.12 11.01
N PHE A 364 -7.04 7.52 11.43
CA PHE A 364 -8.08 6.57 11.82
C PHE A 364 -9.43 6.99 11.27
N GLN A 365 -10.23 6.04 10.81
CA GLN A 365 -11.61 6.28 10.41
C GLN A 365 -12.50 5.93 11.60
N GLU A 366 -13.22 6.92 12.11
CA GLU A 366 -14.06 6.79 13.31
C GLU A 366 -15.27 7.72 13.24
N GLU A 367 -16.21 7.50 14.14
CA GLU A 367 -17.34 8.39 14.37
C GLU A 367 -16.95 9.51 15.33
N ASP A 368 -17.40 10.73 15.05
CA ASP A 368 -17.34 11.80 16.04
C ASP A 368 -18.40 11.61 17.14
N GLY A 369 -18.42 12.51 18.13
CA GLY A 369 -19.38 12.46 19.24
C GLY A 369 -20.87 12.59 18.83
N ALA A 370 -21.16 12.93 17.56
CA ALA A 370 -22.50 13.00 16.99
C ALA A 370 -22.79 11.83 16.04
N GLY A 371 -21.93 10.81 15.99
CA GLY A 371 -22.09 9.63 15.13
C GLY A 371 -21.74 9.88 13.67
N LYS A 372 -21.07 11.00 13.34
CA LYS A 372 -20.67 11.29 11.95
C LYS A 372 -19.30 10.68 11.68
N VAL A 373 -19.24 9.79 10.70
CA VAL A 373 -17.99 9.14 10.29
C VAL A 373 -17.06 10.15 9.61
N GLY A 374 -15.80 10.18 10.03
CA GLY A 374 -14.74 10.98 9.43
C GLY A 374 -13.39 10.26 9.49
N VAL A 375 -12.40 10.81 8.79
CA VAL A 375 -10.99 10.35 8.88
C VAL A 375 -10.23 11.32 9.76
N ALA A 376 -9.95 10.94 11.00
CA ALA A 376 -9.20 11.73 11.94
C ALA A 376 -7.70 11.67 11.65
N LEU A 377 -7.07 12.85 11.52
CA LEU A 377 -5.62 13.00 11.44
C LEU A 377 -5.06 13.50 12.78
N SER A 378 -4.18 12.70 13.40
CA SER A 378 -3.49 13.06 14.63
C SER A 378 -2.46 14.17 14.40
N LYS A 379 -2.24 15.01 15.42
CA LYS A 379 -1.16 16.01 15.42
C LYS A 379 0.24 15.38 15.37
N ASP A 380 0.34 14.11 15.75
CA ASP A 380 1.60 13.35 15.73
C ASP A 380 2.01 12.87 14.34
N LEU A 381 1.12 12.96 13.35
CA LEU A 381 1.33 12.42 12.01
C LEU A 381 2.65 12.86 11.38
N MET A 382 3.01 14.15 11.52
CA MET A 382 4.25 14.69 10.95
C MET A 382 5.51 14.13 11.62
N ALA A 383 5.49 13.98 12.95
CA ALA A 383 6.61 13.41 13.68
C ALA A 383 6.78 11.91 13.34
N VAL A 384 5.68 11.16 13.35
CA VAL A 384 5.69 9.73 12.98
C VAL A 384 6.16 9.52 11.55
N ALA A 385 5.67 10.33 10.60
CA ALA A 385 6.09 10.28 9.20
C ALA A 385 7.59 10.61 9.06
N GLY A 386 8.09 11.61 9.77
CA GLY A 386 9.51 11.96 9.80
C GLY A 386 10.40 10.82 10.29
N ASP A 387 10.02 10.17 11.39
CA ASP A 387 10.75 9.02 11.94
C ASP A 387 10.73 7.81 10.98
N ALA A 388 9.59 7.54 10.36
CA ALA A 388 9.45 6.48 9.37
C ALA A 388 10.30 6.76 8.13
N LEU A 389 10.30 8.00 7.63
CA LEU A 389 11.08 8.44 6.49
C LEU A 389 12.58 8.33 6.78
N LYS A 390 13.04 8.80 7.95
CA LYS A 390 14.42 8.65 8.39
C LYS A 390 14.86 7.19 8.37
N THR A 391 14.05 6.30 8.96
CA THR A 391 14.32 4.85 8.97
C THR A 391 14.37 4.25 7.56
N ASN A 392 13.48 4.69 6.68
CA ASN A 392 13.42 4.23 5.29
C ASN A 392 14.65 4.67 4.50
N ILE A 393 15.02 5.97 4.57
CA ILE A 393 16.20 6.52 3.89
C ILE A 393 17.48 5.86 4.38
N THR A 394 17.65 5.64 5.69
CA THR A 394 18.82 4.92 6.23
C THR A 394 18.94 3.50 5.65
N THR A 395 17.83 2.85 5.34
CA THR A 395 17.83 1.50 4.74
C THR A 395 18.05 1.55 3.23
N LEU A 396 17.50 2.56 2.55
CA LEU A 396 17.60 2.73 1.10
C LEU A 396 18.96 3.27 0.65
N GLY A 397 19.57 4.17 1.42
CA GLY A 397 20.82 4.85 1.08
C GLY A 397 21.93 3.91 0.59
N PRO A 398 22.30 2.87 1.36
CA PRO A 398 23.33 1.90 0.94
C PRO A 398 22.99 1.08 -0.31
N LEU A 399 21.71 1.01 -0.70
CA LEU A 399 21.28 0.29 -1.90
C LEU A 399 21.38 1.15 -3.17
N VAL A 400 21.34 2.47 -3.03
CA VAL A 400 21.25 3.41 -4.17
C VAL A 400 22.48 4.30 -4.32
N LEU A 401 23.23 4.53 -3.25
CA LEU A 401 24.41 5.40 -3.27
C LEU A 401 25.64 4.66 -3.81
N PRO A 402 26.50 5.34 -4.61
CA PRO A 402 27.81 4.82 -4.96
C PRO A 402 28.67 4.52 -3.72
N VAL A 403 29.59 3.57 -3.83
CA VAL A 403 30.51 3.22 -2.72
C VAL A 403 31.31 4.44 -2.23
N SER A 404 31.67 5.36 -3.13
CA SER A 404 32.35 6.60 -2.75
C SER A 404 31.54 7.48 -1.80
N GLU A 405 30.23 7.57 -2.01
CA GLU A 405 29.32 8.31 -1.13
C GLU A 405 29.11 7.56 0.19
N GLN A 406 29.01 6.23 0.15
CA GLN A 406 28.87 5.42 1.37
C GLN A 406 30.10 5.44 2.27
N LEU A 407 31.28 5.76 1.74
CA LEU A 407 32.50 5.89 2.54
C LEU A 407 32.64 7.27 3.20
N LEU A 408 31.90 8.27 2.71
CA LEU A 408 31.91 9.63 3.23
C LEU A 408 30.98 9.82 4.45
N PHE A 409 30.00 8.93 4.63
CA PHE A 409 28.98 8.94 5.69
C PHE A 409 29.03 7.66 6.51
#